data_AF-A0A2V6DR90-F1
#
_entry.id   AF-A0A2V6DR90-F1
#
_cell.length_a   1.000
_cell.length_b   1.000
_cell.length_c   1.000
_cell.angle_alpha   90.00
_cell.angle_beta   90.00
_cell.angle_gamma   90.00
#
_symmetry.space_group_name_H-M   'P 1'
#
loop_
_entity.id
_entity.type
_entity.pdbx_description
1 polymer ?
#
loop_
_entity_poly.entity_id
_entity_poly.type
_entity_poly.pdbx_seq_one_letter_code
_entity_poly.pdbx_strand_id
1 'polypeptide(L)'
;LLPPARVESGKKYPMVVLIHGGPSSATTPEWPASFGMARAIIAALSSHGYYVLLPNPRGSYGQGEEFTRANVKDFGGGDLRDILAGVDAAIAKYPIDSARLGVTGWSYGGYMT
;
A
#
# COMPACT_ATOMS: atom_id res chain seq x y z
N LEU A 1 -3.05 -5.50 -3.05
CA LEU A 1 -3.48 -5.89 -1.69
C LEU A 1 -3.03 -7.33 -1.45
N LEU A 2 -2.21 -7.55 -0.43
CA LEU A 2 -1.84 -8.89 0.02
C LEU A 2 -2.72 -9.27 1.23
N PRO A 3 -3.38 -10.44 1.23
CA PRO A 3 -4.16 -10.88 2.38
C PRO A 3 -3.26 -11.41 3.52
N PRO A 4 -3.84 -11.59 4.72
CA PRO A 4 -3.28 -12.47 5.74
C PRO A 4 -2.96 -13.86 5.18
N ALA A 5 -1.94 -14.53 5.72
CA ALA A 5 -1.60 -15.90 5.34
C ALA A 5 -2.76 -16.89 5.56
N ARG A 6 -3.66 -16.59 6.50
CA ARG A 6 -4.90 -17.33 6.74
C ARG A 6 -6.04 -16.37 7.03
N VAL A 7 -7.11 -16.47 6.24
CA VAL A 7 -8.35 -15.71 6.44
C VAL A 7 -9.45 -16.68 6.86
N GLU A 8 -10.06 -16.40 8.01
CA GLU A 8 -11.13 -17.18 8.62
C GLU A 8 -12.48 -16.49 8.38
N SER A 9 -13.51 -17.27 8.07
CA SER A 9 -14.85 -16.72 7.85
C SER A 9 -15.39 -16.05 9.13
N GLY A 10 -16.05 -14.91 8.97
CA GLY A 10 -16.66 -14.16 10.09
C GLY A 10 -15.68 -13.30 10.92
N LYS A 11 -14.37 -13.36 10.64
CA LYS A 11 -13.35 -12.55 11.34
C LYS A 11 -12.91 -11.35 10.50
N LYS A 12 -12.70 -10.20 11.15
CA LYS A 12 -12.08 -9.01 10.54
C LYS A 12 -10.63 -8.86 10.98
N TYR A 13 -9.78 -8.40 10.07
CA TYR A 13 -8.34 -8.30 10.24
C TYR A 13 -7.85 -6.85 10.13
N PRO A 14 -6.79 -6.47 10.84
CA PRO A 14 -6.18 -5.15 10.68
C PRO A 14 -5.56 -5.01 9.28
N MET A 15 -5.34 -3.77 8.83
CA MET A 15 -4.66 -3.49 7.56
C MET A 15 -3.53 -2.50 7.77
N VAL A 16 -2.40 -2.73 7.10
CA VAL A 16 -1.30 -1.76 6.96
C VAL A 16 -1.22 -1.31 5.51
N VAL A 17 -1.17 0.00 5.29
CA VAL A 17 -0.83 0.60 4.00
C VAL A 17 0.69 0.79 3.97
N LEU A 18 1.37 0.08 3.06
CA LEU A 18 2.81 0.24 2.84
C LEU A 18 3.03 1.09 1.59
N ILE A 19 3.36 2.37 1.79
CA ILE A 19 3.58 3.33 0.71
C ILE A 19 5.04 3.24 0.26
N HIS A 20 5.25 3.07 -1.05
CA HIS A 20 6.61 2.96 -1.61
C HIS A 20 7.36 4.31 -1.55
N GLY A 21 8.69 4.24 -1.54
CA GLY A 21 9.56 5.41 -1.66
C GLY A 21 9.64 5.92 -3.10
N GLY A 22 10.16 7.13 -3.26
CA GLY A 22 10.15 7.86 -4.54
C GLY A 22 8.74 8.25 -4.98
N PRO A 23 8.44 9.54 -5.22
CA PRO A 23 7.14 9.94 -5.76
C PRO A 23 6.88 9.31 -7.14
N SER A 24 7.95 8.88 -7.82
CA SER A 24 7.95 8.14 -9.08
C SER A 24 8.70 6.82 -8.92
N SER A 25 8.04 5.86 -8.29
CA SER A 25 8.43 4.44 -8.21
C SER A 25 7.18 3.58 -8.37
N ALA A 26 7.27 2.27 -8.20
CA ALA A 26 6.11 1.40 -8.23
C ALA A 26 6.29 0.19 -7.35
N THR A 27 5.19 -0.27 -6.75
CA THR A 27 5.06 -1.63 -6.25
C THR A 27 4.64 -2.54 -7.39
N THR A 28 5.43 -3.58 -7.65
CA THR A 28 5.14 -4.61 -8.65
C THR A 28 4.99 -5.98 -7.99
N PRO A 29 4.28 -6.93 -8.63
CA PRO A 29 4.23 -8.32 -8.16
C PRO A 29 5.63 -8.95 -8.20
N GLU A 30 6.12 -9.39 -7.05
CA GLU A 30 7.46 -9.99 -6.91
C GLU A 30 7.44 -11.09 -5.84
N TRP A 31 8.41 -12.01 -5.93
CA TRP A 31 8.59 -13.04 -4.91
C TRP A 31 9.15 -12.44 -3.60
N PRO A 32 8.59 -12.77 -2.42
CA PRO A 32 9.01 -12.21 -1.13
C PRO A 32 10.48 -12.45 -0.74
N ALA A 33 11.17 -13.38 -1.40
CA ALA A 33 12.56 -13.75 -1.12
C ALA A 33 13.61 -12.84 -1.81
N SER A 34 13.18 -11.83 -2.58
CA SER A 34 14.11 -10.90 -3.23
C SER A 34 14.64 -9.89 -2.21
N PHE A 35 15.97 -9.77 -2.13
CA PHE A 35 16.71 -8.95 -1.17
C PHE A 35 16.14 -7.52 -1.03
N GLY A 36 15.56 -7.20 0.14
CA GLY A 36 15.14 -5.85 0.50
C GLY A 36 14.29 -5.80 1.78
N MET A 37 14.64 -4.92 2.72
CA MET A 37 13.98 -4.78 4.04
C MET A 37 12.47 -4.54 3.92
N ALA A 38 12.03 -3.76 2.93
CA ALA A 38 10.61 -3.51 2.67
C ALA A 38 9.82 -4.80 2.32
N ARG A 39 10.46 -5.79 1.70
CA ARG A 39 9.80 -7.05 1.29
C ARG A 39 9.63 -8.02 2.45
N ALA A 40 10.61 -8.07 3.35
CA ALA A 40 10.51 -8.82 4.59
C ALA A 40 9.32 -8.34 5.44
N ILE A 41 9.09 -7.02 5.50
CA ILE A 41 7.96 -6.42 6.22
C ILE A 41 6.62 -6.88 5.64
N ILE A 42 6.45 -6.89 4.31
CA ILE A 42 5.20 -7.35 3.66
C ILE A 42 4.87 -8.80 4.06
N ALA A 43 5.85 -9.70 3.97
CA ALA A 43 5.67 -11.11 4.31
C ALA A 43 5.38 -11.30 5.80
N ALA A 44 6.10 -10.57 6.67
CA ALA A 44 5.87 -10.61 8.11
C ALA A 44 4.47 -10.10 8.49
N LEU A 45 4.02 -8.98 7.93
CA LEU A 45 2.68 -8.45 8.19
C LEU A 45 1.59 -9.46 7.76
N SER A 46 1.73 -10.04 6.58
CA SER A 46 0.78 -11.07 6.11
C SER A 46 0.75 -12.30 7.03
N SER A 47 1.92 -12.81 7.46
CA SER A 47 1.98 -13.96 8.37
C SER A 47 1.44 -13.66 9.77
N HIS A 48 1.52 -12.41 10.22
CA HIS A 48 0.97 -11.93 11.49
C HIS A 48 -0.51 -11.50 11.41
N GLY A 49 -1.19 -11.74 10.29
CA GLY A 49 -2.64 -11.55 10.20
C GLY A 49 -3.07 -10.18 9.70
N TYR A 50 -2.20 -9.42 9.03
CA TYR A 50 -2.55 -8.12 8.45
C TYR A 50 -2.87 -8.26 6.97
N TYR A 51 -3.87 -7.50 6.52
CA TYR A 51 -3.92 -7.09 5.12
C TYR A 51 -2.81 -6.07 4.86
N VAL A 52 -2.15 -6.16 3.69
CA VAL A 52 -1.12 -5.19 3.29
C VAL A 52 -1.53 -4.52 1.98
N LEU A 53 -1.93 -3.25 2.06
CA LEU A 53 -2.23 -2.45 0.88
C LEU A 53 -0.93 -1.84 0.34
N LEU A 54 -0.69 -2.05 -0.94
CA LEU A 54 0.51 -1.62 -1.66
C LEU A 54 0.07 -0.76 -2.86
N PRO A 55 -0.29 0.51 -2.63
CA PRO A 55 -0.87 1.35 -3.67
C PRO A 55 0.20 1.85 -4.65
N ASN A 56 -0.20 2.06 -5.90
CA ASN A 56 0.52 2.85 -6.90
C ASN A 56 -0.36 4.05 -7.26
N PRO A 57 -0.34 5.13 -6.46
CA PRO A 57 -1.12 6.34 -6.75
C PRO A 57 -0.60 7.06 -8.00
N ARG A 58 -1.32 8.09 -8.47
CA ARG A 58 -0.77 8.99 -9.49
C ARG A 58 0.60 9.50 -9.08
N GLY A 59 1.53 9.58 -10.03
CA GLY A 59 2.95 9.80 -9.75
C GLY A 59 3.80 8.53 -9.88
N SER A 60 3.24 7.36 -9.54
CA SER A 60 3.92 6.08 -9.66
C SER A 60 4.22 5.69 -11.11
N TYR A 61 5.16 4.77 -11.29
CA TYR A 61 5.48 4.20 -12.60
C TYR A 61 4.53 3.08 -13.03
N GLY A 62 4.43 2.89 -14.35
CA GLY A 62 3.73 1.78 -14.99
C GLY A 62 2.46 2.15 -15.77
N GLN A 63 2.02 3.41 -15.69
CA GLN A 63 0.75 3.89 -16.29
C GLN A 63 0.97 5.03 -17.30
N GLY A 64 2.22 5.22 -17.75
CA GLY A 64 2.59 6.23 -18.75
C GLY A 64 3.01 7.58 -18.15
N GLU A 65 3.49 8.48 -19.02
CA GLU A 65 4.07 9.77 -18.62
C GLU A 65 3.03 10.67 -17.93
N GLU A 66 1.81 10.77 -18.47
CA GLU A 66 0.77 11.63 -17.91
C GLU A 66 0.48 11.27 -16.44
N PHE A 67 0.29 9.98 -16.17
CA PHE A 67 0.05 9.48 -14.81
C PHE A 67 1.25 9.73 -13.89
N THR A 68 2.47 9.49 -14.38
CA THR A 68 3.71 9.70 -13.62
C THR A 68 3.91 11.18 -13.28
N ARG A 69 3.49 12.10 -14.15
CA ARG A 69 3.63 13.55 -13.94
C ARG A 69 2.50 14.18 -13.14
N ALA A 70 1.43 13.43 -12.87
CA ALA A 70 0.22 13.97 -12.26
C ALA A 70 0.38 14.39 -10.78
N ASN A 71 1.53 14.15 -10.15
CA ASN A 71 1.88 14.68 -8.82
C ASN A 71 2.92 15.81 -8.86
N VAL A 72 3.35 16.27 -10.04
CA VAL A 72 4.30 17.40 -10.15
C VAL A 72 3.66 18.65 -9.57
N LYS A 73 4.31 19.23 -8.56
CA LYS A 73 3.78 20.37 -7.76
C LYS A 73 2.50 20.04 -6.97
N ASP A 74 2.20 18.76 -6.72
CA ASP A 74 1.02 18.28 -5.97
C ASP A 74 1.37 17.08 -5.06
N PHE A 75 2.57 17.09 -4.47
CA PHE A 75 2.98 16.07 -3.50
C PHE A 75 2.10 16.12 -2.24
N GLY A 76 1.56 14.97 -1.83
CA GLY A 76 0.60 14.87 -0.72
C GLY A 76 -0.83 15.32 -1.08
N GLY A 77 -1.06 15.67 -2.35
CA GLY A 77 -2.36 16.10 -2.85
C GLY A 77 -3.11 14.94 -3.51
N GLY A 78 -3.04 14.86 -4.84
CA GLY A 78 -3.75 13.85 -5.62
C GLY A 78 -3.29 12.43 -5.32
N ASP A 79 -2.01 12.24 -5.07
CA ASP A 79 -1.44 10.95 -4.68
C ASP A 79 -1.99 10.46 -3.33
N LEU A 80 -2.15 11.35 -2.34
CA LEU A 80 -2.80 11.02 -1.06
C LEU A 80 -4.27 10.62 -1.27
N ARG A 81 -5.01 11.38 -2.09
CA ARG A 81 -6.42 11.07 -2.39
C ARG A 81 -6.58 9.70 -3.04
N ASP A 82 -5.68 9.34 -3.95
CA ASP A 82 -5.68 8.02 -4.59
C ASP A 82 -5.39 6.89 -3.58
N ILE A 83 -4.47 7.12 -2.63
CA ILE A 83 -4.18 6.16 -1.55
C ILE A 83 -5.42 5.95 -0.67
N LEU A 84 -6.06 7.03 -0.23
CA LEU A 84 -7.27 6.97 0.60
C LEU A 84 -8.43 6.28 -0.12
N ALA A 85 -8.64 6.57 -1.41
CA ALA A 85 -9.62 5.86 -2.22
C ALA A 85 -9.31 4.34 -2.31
N GLY A 86 -8.03 3.97 -2.39
CA GLY A 86 -7.60 2.57 -2.33
C GLY A 86 -7.89 1.91 -0.98
N VAL A 87 -7.75 2.64 0.13
CA VAL A 87 -8.10 2.17 1.48
C VAL A 87 -9.60 1.90 1.58
N ASP A 88 -10.43 2.86 1.18
CA ASP A 88 -11.89 2.72 1.20
C ASP A 88 -12.35 1.52 0.35
N ALA A 89 -11.79 1.39 -0.86
CA ALA A 89 -12.08 0.26 -1.75
C ALA A 89 -11.67 -1.09 -1.14
N ALA A 90 -10.56 -1.14 -0.41
CA ALA A 90 -10.14 -2.37 0.27
C ALA A 90 -11.09 -2.73 1.42
N ILE A 91 -11.45 -1.77 2.27
CA ILE A 91 -12.36 -1.97 3.41
C ILE A 91 -13.74 -2.43 2.93
N ALA A 92 -14.24 -1.87 1.83
CA ALA A 92 -15.53 -2.26 1.27
C ALA A 92 -15.56 -3.69 0.72
N LYS A 93 -14.42 -4.20 0.25
CA LYS A 93 -14.33 -5.48 -0.48
C LYS A 93 -13.84 -6.66 0.37
N TYR A 94 -13.05 -6.41 1.41
CA TYR A 94 -12.37 -7.44 2.20
C TYR A 94 -12.75 -7.35 3.68
N PRO A 95 -12.59 -8.43 4.47
CA PRO A 95 -12.89 -8.43 5.90
C PRO A 95 -11.82 -7.66 6.70
N ILE A 96 -11.75 -6.36 6.49
CA ILE A 96 -10.84 -5.42 7.14
C ILE A 96 -11.58 -4.73 8.28
N ASP A 97 -10.89 -4.61 9.41
CA ASP A 97 -11.33 -3.84 10.57
C ASP A 97 -10.90 -2.38 10.42
N SER A 98 -11.86 -1.49 10.09
CA SER A 98 -11.60 -0.07 9.87
C SER A 98 -11.15 0.68 11.12
N ALA A 99 -11.29 0.10 12.32
CA ALA A 99 -10.76 0.67 13.56
C ALA A 99 -9.28 0.32 13.80
N ARG A 100 -8.69 -0.56 12.96
CA ARG A 100 -7.30 -1.03 13.10
C ARG A 100 -6.54 -0.91 11.79
N LEU A 101 -6.35 0.35 11.38
CA LEU A 101 -5.57 0.73 10.22
C LEU A 101 -4.23 1.32 10.65
N GLY A 102 -3.17 0.91 9.96
CA GLY A 102 -1.84 1.49 10.07
C GLY A 102 -1.31 1.96 8.71
N VAL A 103 -0.39 2.90 8.72
CA VAL A 103 0.34 3.35 7.53
C VAL A 103 1.83 3.33 7.84
N THR A 104 2.63 2.96 6.84
CA THR A 104 4.09 3.02 6.93
C THR A 104 4.70 3.15 5.53
N GLY A 105 5.93 3.62 5.46
CA GLY A 105 6.67 3.80 4.22
C GLY A 105 8.08 4.31 4.49
N TRP A 106 8.93 4.27 3.46
CA TRP A 106 10.30 4.80 3.53
C TRP A 106 10.50 5.90 2.49
N SER A 107 11.37 6.87 2.77
CA SER A 107 11.63 8.01 1.89
C SER A 107 10.33 8.78 1.59
N TYR A 108 9.94 8.95 0.33
CA TYR A 108 8.66 9.59 -0.02
C TYR A 108 7.45 8.87 0.61
N GLY A 109 7.50 7.54 0.77
CA GLY A 109 6.45 6.82 1.50
C GLY A 109 6.38 7.23 2.98
N GLY A 110 7.53 7.59 3.57
CA GLY A 110 7.60 8.16 4.93
C GLY A 110 7.13 9.61 4.99
N TYR A 111 7.28 10.39 3.91
CA TYR A 111 6.62 11.70 3.79
C TYR A 111 5.09 11.58 3.76
N MET A 112 4.56 10.48 3.20
CA MET A 112 3.12 10.19 3.11
C MET A 112 2.56 9.41 4.31
N THR A 113 3.37 9.15 5.34
CA THR A 113 2.98 8.41 6.56
C THR A 113 2.67 9.38 7.69
#